data_AF-D5E6L7-F1
#
_entry.id   AF-D5E6L7-F1
#
_cell.length_a   1.000
_cell.length_b   1.000
_cell.length_c   1.000
_cell.angle_alpha   90.00
_cell.angle_beta   90.00
_cell.angle_gamma   90.00
#
_symmetry.space_group_name_H-M   'P 1'
#
loop_
_entity.id
_entity.type
_entity.pdbx_description
1 polymer ?
#
loop_
_entity_poly.entity_id
_entity_poly.type
_entity_poly.pdbx_seq_one_letter_code
_entity_poly.pdbx_strand_id
1 'polypeptide(L)'
;MKKLTFNFLIETLMFLDLMLLVGIGLSLLLKMHLFGDIHLYLGLVLFGLILVHIYLHWNSVMKMYQRTVNDPRKRKIYGVIYIFACLVLLIGIIIHHLIYPN
;
A
#
# COMPACT_ATOMS: atom_id res chain seq x y z
N MET A 1 10.00 -26.18 6.34
CA MET A 1 10.01 -25.79 4.91
C MET A 1 8.97 -24.73 4.50
N LYS A 2 7.99 -24.32 5.33
CA LYS A 2 6.81 -23.57 4.82
C LYS A 2 6.94 -22.03 4.79
N LYS A 3 7.53 -21.41 5.82
CA LYS A 3 7.55 -19.93 5.94
C LYS A 3 8.41 -19.24 4.89
N LEU A 4 9.60 -19.78 4.61
CA LEU A 4 10.51 -19.21 3.61
C LEU A 4 9.91 -19.26 2.20
N THR A 5 9.32 -20.40 1.82
CA THR A 5 8.64 -20.56 0.53
C THR A 5 7.42 -19.66 0.42
N PHE A 6 6.64 -19.48 1.50
CA PHE A 6 5.49 -18.58 1.51
C PHE A 6 5.90 -17.11 1.35
N ASN A 7 6.95 -16.67 2.07
CA ASN A 7 7.46 -15.31 1.91
C ASN A 7 7.96 -15.05 0.48
N PHE A 8 8.74 -15.98 -0.07
CA PHE A 8 9.22 -15.90 -1.45
C PHE A 8 8.07 -15.86 -2.47
N LEU A 9 7.00 -16.64 -2.24
CA LEU A 9 5.81 -16.62 -3.08
C LEU A 9 5.14 -15.24 -3.07
N ILE A 10 4.93 -14.66 -1.88
CA ILE A 10 4.33 -13.32 -1.75
C ILE A 10 5.19 -12.26 -2.45
N GLU A 11 6.51 -12.28 -2.25
CA GLU A 11 7.45 -11.37 -2.91
C GLU A 11 7.39 -11.49 -4.44
N THR A 12 7.36 -12.71 -4.96
CA THR A 12 7.27 -12.98 -6.41
C THR A 12 5.93 -12.50 -6.97
N LEU A 13 4.82 -12.75 -6.27
CA LEU A 13 3.49 -12.30 -6.69
C LEU A 13 3.39 -10.78 -6.69
N MET A 14 3.88 -10.10 -5.66
CA MET A 14 3.90 -8.64 -5.60
C MET A 14 4.71 -8.03 -6.74
N PHE A 15 5.87 -8.63 -7.07
CA PHE A 15 6.68 -8.16 -8.20
C PHE A 15 5.94 -8.29 -9.53
N LEU A 16 5.31 -9.45 -9.77
CA LEU A 16 4.54 -9.69 -10.98
C LEU A 16 3.35 -8.72 -11.11
N ASP A 17 2.59 -8.55 -10.03
CA ASP A 17 1.42 -7.68 -9.98
C ASP A 17 1.81 -6.20 -10.20
N LEU A 18 2.93 -5.77 -9.61
CA LEU A 18 3.47 -4.43 -9.85
C LEU A 18 3.87 -4.22 -11.31
N MET A 19 4.49 -5.21 -11.96
CA MET A 19 4.82 -5.11 -13.39
C MET A 19 3.57 -5.02 -14.28
N LEU A 20 2.52 -5.78 -13.96
CA LEU A 20 1.23 -5.69 -14.66
C LEU A 20 0.58 -4.32 -14.45
N LEU A 21 0.56 -3.82 -13.21
CA LEU A 21 0.03 -2.50 -12.88
C LEU A 21 0.76 -1.40 -13.63
N VAL A 22 2.08 -1.43 -13.68
CA VAL A 22 2.88 -0.45 -14.43
C VAL A 22 2.58 -0.54 -15.93
N GLY A 23 2.57 -1.74 -16.52
CA GLY A 23 2.28 -1.91 -17.94
C GLY A 23 0.89 -1.42 -18.34
N ILE A 24 -0.14 -1.80 -17.57
CA ILE A 24 -1.52 -1.40 -17.83
C ILE A 24 -1.72 0.10 -17.51
N GLY A 25 -1.10 0.62 -16.45
CA GLY A 25 -1.16 2.04 -16.09
C GLY A 25 -0.60 2.94 -17.20
N LEU A 26 0.50 2.55 -17.83
CA LEU A 26 1.03 3.24 -19.01
C LEU A 26 0.08 3.14 -20.21
N SER A 27 -0.60 2.01 -20.38
CA SER A 27 -1.62 1.85 -21.44
C SER A 27 -2.82 2.79 -21.24
N LEU A 28 -3.28 2.96 -19.99
CA LEU A 28 -4.34 3.91 -19.63
C LEU A 28 -3.94 5.35 -19.93
N LEU A 29 -2.70 5.72 -19.63
CA LEU A 29 -2.15 7.04 -19.97
C LEU A 29 -2.17 7.30 -21.48
N LEU A 30 -1.95 6.27 -22.29
CA LEU A 30 -2.02 6.31 -23.76
C LEU A 30 -3.46 6.20 -24.30
N LYS A 31 -4.48 6.50 -23.48
CA LYS A 31 -5.92 6.54 -23.79
C LYS A 31 -6.59 5.18 -24.07
N MET A 32 -5.99 4.07 -23.66
CA MET A 32 -6.67 2.77 -23.69
C MET A 32 -7.52 2.56 -22.44
N HIS A 33 -8.69 3.19 -22.37
CA HIS A 33 -9.59 3.13 -21.20
C HIS A 33 -10.19 1.73 -20.96
N LEU A 34 -10.01 0.78 -21.89
CA LEU A 34 -10.53 -0.58 -21.79
C LEU A 34 -9.97 -1.35 -20.57
N PHE A 35 -8.75 -1.04 -20.13
CA PHE A 35 -8.09 -1.73 -19.04
C PHE A 35 -8.25 -1.04 -17.67
N GLY A 36 -9.11 -0.02 -17.56
CA GLY A 36 -9.28 0.77 -16.35
C GLY A 36 -9.73 -0.08 -15.16
N ASP A 37 -10.76 -0.90 -15.38
CA ASP A 37 -11.31 -1.79 -14.36
C ASP A 37 -10.28 -2.84 -13.93
N ILE A 38 -9.54 -3.42 -14.90
CA ILE A 38 -8.49 -4.41 -14.62
C ILE A 38 -7.37 -3.79 -13.79
N HIS A 39 -6.94 -2.58 -14.13
CA HIS A 39 -5.93 -1.85 -13.36
C HIS A 39 -6.39 -1.59 -11.92
N LEU A 40 -7.66 -1.23 -11.72
CA LEU A 40 -8.23 -1.02 -10.40
C LEU A 40 -8.24 -2.33 -9.58
N TYR A 41 -8.71 -3.44 -10.15
CA TYR A 41 -8.72 -4.73 -9.45
C TYR A 41 -7.32 -5.22 -9.11
N LEU A 42 -6.35 -5.07 -10.02
CA LEU A 42 -4.94 -5.38 -9.73
C LEU A 42 -4.40 -4.50 -8.60
N GLY A 43 -4.76 -3.21 -8.57
CA GLY A 43 -4.40 -2.31 -7.48
C GLY A 43 -4.93 -2.79 -6.12
N LEU A 44 -6.16 -3.30 -6.07
CA LEU A 44 -6.75 -3.88 -4.87
C LEU A 44 -6.06 -5.19 -4.45
N VAL A 45 -5.69 -6.04 -5.41
CA VAL A 45 -4.91 -7.26 -5.15
C VAL A 45 -3.53 -6.90 -4.57
N LEU A 46 -2.83 -5.96 -5.19
CA LEU A 46 -1.53 -5.48 -4.71
C LEU A 46 -1.63 -4.92 -3.30
N PHE A 47 -2.68 -4.12 -3.03
CA PHE A 47 -2.92 -3.58 -1.69
C PHE A 47 -3.08 -4.70 -0.65
N GLY A 48 -3.88 -5.73 -0.95
CA GLY A 48 -4.01 -6.91 -0.09
C GLY A 48 -2.69 -7.64 0.14
N LEU A 49 -1.91 -7.87 -0.92
CA LEU A 49 -0.59 -8.50 -0.83
C LEU A 49 0.39 -7.69 0.01
N ILE A 50 0.38 -6.36 -0.11
CA ILE A 50 1.22 -5.46 0.70
C ILE A 50 0.85 -5.57 2.19
N LEU A 51 -0.44 -5.63 2.52
CA LEU A 51 -0.86 -5.82 3.92
C LEU A 51 -0.35 -7.14 4.49
N VAL A 52 -0.47 -8.23 3.72
CA VAL A 52 0.09 -9.54 4.09
C VAL A 52 1.61 -9.46 4.24
N HIS A 53 2.31 -8.82 3.30
CA HIS A 53 3.75 -8.63 3.36
C HIS A 53 4.20 -7.87 4.62
N ILE A 54 3.56 -6.74 4.93
CA ILE A 54 3.86 -5.95 6.13
C ILE A 54 3.62 -6.78 7.40
N TYR A 55 2.52 -7.54 7.45
CA TYR A 55 2.23 -8.43 8.57
C TYR A 55 3.30 -9.50 8.75
N LEU A 56 3.71 -10.19 7.67
CA LEU A 56 4.73 -11.23 7.70
C LEU A 56 6.12 -10.69 8.10
N HIS A 57 6.41 -9.44 7.73
CA HIS A 57 7.72 -8.80 7.93
C HIS A 57 7.71 -7.72 9.02
N TRP A 58 6.72 -7.71 9.92
CA TRP A 58 6.52 -6.67 10.95
C TRP A 58 7.78 -6.34 11.77
N ASN A 59 8.53 -7.36 12.20
CA ASN A 59 9.77 -7.17 12.94
C ASN A 59 10.84 -6.44 12.13
N SER A 60 10.94 -6.73 10.84
CA SER A 60 11.88 -6.06 9.94
C SER A 60 11.47 -4.61 9.70
N VAL A 61 10.16 -4.36 9.50
CA VAL A 61 9.61 -3.01 9.36
C VAL A 61 9.91 -2.18 10.61
N MET A 62 9.66 -2.74 11.80
CA MET A 62 9.89 -2.03 13.05
C MET A 62 11.39 -1.77 13.30
N LYS A 63 12.27 -2.72 12.96
CA LYS A 63 13.73 -2.52 13.03
C LYS A 63 14.21 -1.45 12.05
N MET A 64 13.69 -1.43 10.84
CA MET A 64 14.00 -0.39 9.85
C MET A 64 13.57 0.98 10.36
N TYR A 65 12.33 1.09 10.86
CA TYR A 65 11.81 2.32 11.45
C TYR A 65 12.65 2.80 12.65
N GLN A 66 13.04 1.89 13.55
CA GLN A 66 13.90 2.19 14.69
C GLN A 66 15.29 2.67 14.26
N ARG A 67 15.84 2.14 13.15
CA ARG A 67 17.13 2.57 12.60
C ARG A 67 17.05 3.92 11.90
N THR A 68 15.94 4.22 11.24
CA THR A 68 15.71 5.52 10.59
C THR A 68 15.46 6.62 11.62
N VAL A 69 14.74 6.32 12.70
CA VAL A 69 14.45 7.26 13.78
C VAL A 69 14.92 6.66 15.10
N ASN A 70 16.19 6.88 15.42
CA ASN A 70 16.84 6.31 16.62
C ASN A 70 16.24 6.83 17.94
N ASP A 71 15.67 8.04 17.95
CA ASP A 71 15.10 8.65 19.16
C ASP A 71 13.66 8.14 19.43
N PRO A 72 13.41 7.46 20.57
CA PRO A 72 12.10 6.91 20.92
C PRO A 72 11.00 7.97 21.13
N ARG A 73 11.35 9.20 21.52
CA ARG A 73 10.37 10.29 21.67
C ARG A 73 9.93 10.80 20.30
N LYS A 74 10.88 11.04 19.39
CA LYS A 74 10.59 11.47 18.02
C LYS A 74 9.78 10.43 17.26
N ARG A 75 10.03 9.14 17.49
CA ARG A 75 9.21 8.05 16.92
C ARG A 75 7.73 8.17 17.27
N LYS A 76 7.40 8.38 18.55
CA LYS A 76 6.00 8.56 18.96
C LYS A 76 5.38 9.79 18.30
N ILE A 77 6.11 10.89 18.22
CA ILE A 77 5.64 12.12 17.57
C ILE A 77 5.34 11.88 16.09
N TYR A 78 6.28 11.30 15.33
CA TYR A 78 6.04 11.01 13.92
C TYR A 78 4.88 10.03 13.70
N GLY A 79 4.73 9.02 14.56
CA GLY A 79 3.59 8.11 14.52
C GLY A 79 2.26 8.83 14.74
N VAL A 80 2.19 9.71 15.74
CA VAL A 80 0.98 10.52 16.01
C VAL A 80 0.67 11.47 14.87
N ILE A 81 1.68 12.16 14.33
CA ILE A 81 1.52 13.06 13.16
C ILE A 81 0.98 12.28 11.97
N TYR A 82 1.51 11.10 11.69
CA TYR A 82 1.06 10.26 10.58
C TYR A 82 -0.38 9.80 10.76
N ILE A 83 -0.75 9.32 11.95
CA ILE A 83 -2.14 8.93 12.26
C ILE A 83 -3.09 10.12 12.10
N PHE A 84 -2.71 11.30 12.60
CA PHE A 84 -3.51 12.50 12.45
C PHE A 84 -3.69 12.90 10.98
N ALA A 85 -2.63 12.86 10.17
CA ALA A 85 -2.69 13.13 8.74
C ALA A 85 -3.63 12.14 8.02
N CYS A 86 -3.55 10.85 8.34
CA CYS A 86 -4.46 9.84 7.79
C CYS A 86 -5.93 10.10 8.18
N LEU A 87 -6.19 10.49 9.42
CA LEU A 87 -7.55 10.82 9.87
C LEU A 87 -8.11 12.04 9.13
N VAL A 88 -7.32 13.10 8.96
CA VAL A 88 -7.72 14.29 8.20
C VAL A 88 -8.06 13.93 6.75
N LEU A 89 -7.22 13.13 6.09
CA LEU A 89 -7.48 12.67 4.72
C LEU A 89 -8.76 11.83 4.64
N LEU A 90 -8.96 10.92 5.59
CA LEU A 90 -10.14 10.05 5.62
C LEU A 90 -11.43 10.85 5.85
N ILE A 91 -11.41 11.83 6.75
CA ILE A 91 -12.53 12.75 6.97
C ILE A 91 -12.82 13.56 5.70
N GLY A 92 -11.78 14.06 5.02
CA GLY A 92 -11.93 14.77 3.75
C GLY A 92 -12.61 13.93 2.68
N ILE A 93 -12.23 12.66 2.55
CA ILE A 93 -12.87 11.71 1.62
C ILE A 93 -14.34 11.48 1.98
N ILE A 94 -14.64 11.27 3.27
CA ILE A 94 -16.02 11.07 3.74
C ILE A 94 -16.87 12.32 3.45
N ILE A 95 -16.38 13.50 3.79
CA ILE A 95 -17.08 14.77 3.53
C ILE A 95 -17.33 14.93 2.04
N HIS A 96 -16.31 14.68 1.20
CA HIS A 96 -16.47 14.75 -0.25
C HIS A 96 -17.56 13.79 -0.76
N HIS A 97 -17.56 12.53 -0.31
CA HIS A 97 -18.62 11.57 -0.67
C HIS A 97 -20.00 12.02 -0.17
N LEU A 98 -20.10 12.61 1.01
CA LEU A 98 -21.37 13.05 1.59
C LEU A 98 -21.96 14.26 0.85
N ILE A 99 -21.09 15.17 0.36
CA ILE A 99 -21.48 16.37 -0.39
C ILE A 99 -21.75 16.05 -1.86
N TYR A 100 -20.97 15.14 -2.46
CA TYR A 100 -21.12 14.69 -3.83
C TYR A 100 -21.43 13.19 -3.88
N PRO A 101 -22.65 12.78 -3.50
CA PRO A 101 -23.12 11.43 -3.75
C PRO A 101 -23.36 11.31 -5.26
N ASN A 102 -22.36 10.82 -5.98
CA ASN A 102 -22.58 10.33 -7.35
C ASN A 102 -23.58 9.16 -7.32
#